data_AF-A0A7K8E0W7-F1
#
_entry.id   AF-A0A7K8E0W7-F1
#
_cell.length_a   1.000
_cell.length_b   1.000
_cell.length_c   1.000
_cell.angle_alpha   90.00
_cell.angle_beta   90.00
_cell.angle_gamma   90.00
#
_symmetry.space_group_name_H-M   'P 1'
#
loop_
_entity.id
_entity.type
_entity.pdbx_description
1 polymer ?
#
loop_
_entity_poly.entity_id
_entity_poly.type
_entity_poly.pdbx_seq_one_letter_code
_entity_poly.pdbx_strand_id
1 'polypeptide(L)'
;MAGALRIGNQLILEEEYNESYVPKEQEIRDFAPTIGIDPDKESELLWLARECLVTPLPPEWKACQDIAGGDIYFFNFENGLSTWEHPCDEHYKQLVIREREKLLARGSLKKEKKEKKEKKEKK
;
A
#
# COMPACT_ATOMS: atom_id res chain seq x y z
N MET A 1 -27.67 5.33 1.92
CA MET A 1 -27.62 6.80 2.11
C MET A 1 -26.30 7.06 2.79
N ALA A 2 -25.28 7.47 2.03
CA ALA A 2 -23.98 7.81 2.59
C ALA A 2 -24.13 8.96 3.60
N GLY A 3 -23.79 8.73 4.87
CA GLY A 3 -23.95 9.69 5.94
C GLY A 3 -22.68 10.51 6.14
N ALA A 4 -22.48 11.58 5.38
CA ALA A 4 -21.37 12.50 5.70
C ALA A 4 -21.70 13.27 7.00
N LEU A 5 -20.89 13.08 8.05
CA LEU A 5 -21.10 13.75 9.34
C LEU A 5 -20.38 15.09 9.36
N ARG A 6 -21.13 16.19 9.44
CA ARG A 6 -20.57 17.53 9.55
C ARG A 6 -20.34 17.93 11.01
N ILE A 7 -19.10 18.28 11.35
CA ILE A 7 -18.72 18.83 12.65
C ILE A 7 -18.08 20.20 12.43
N GLY A 8 -18.81 21.27 12.72
CA GLY A 8 -18.37 22.64 12.46
C GLY A 8 -18.09 22.88 10.96
N ASN A 9 -16.83 23.17 10.63
CA ASN A 9 -16.35 23.36 9.26
C ASN A 9 -15.75 22.10 8.63
N GLN A 10 -15.75 20.97 9.35
CA GLN A 10 -15.20 19.72 8.85
C GLN A 10 -16.34 18.77 8.45
N LEU A 11 -16.15 18.10 7.33
CA LEU A 11 -17.02 17.03 6.85
C LEU A 11 -16.27 15.70 6.99
N ILE A 12 -16.72 14.85 7.89
CA ILE A 12 -16.21 13.48 8.02
C ILE A 12 -16.88 12.66 6.92
N LEU A 13 -16.05 12.15 6.01
CA LEU A 13 -16.49 11.27 4.93
C LEU A 13 -16.54 9.85 5.50
N GLU A 14 -17.73 9.27 5.53
CA GLU A 14 -17.86 7.82 5.75
C GLU A 14 -17.38 7.12 4.48
N GLU A 15 -16.28 6.35 4.59
CA GLU A 15 -15.84 5.50 3.50
C GLU A 15 -16.86 4.38 3.30
N GLU A 16 -17.66 4.47 2.24
CA GLU A 16 -18.35 3.29 1.68
C GLU A 16 -17.29 2.43 1.00
N TYR A 17 -16.50 1.72 1.80
CA TYR A 17 -15.54 0.73 1.30
C TYR A 17 -16.34 -0.36 0.59
N ASN A 18 -16.27 -0.34 -0.75
CA ASN A 18 -16.90 -1.37 -1.55
C ASN A 18 -16.01 -2.61 -1.49
N GLU A 19 -16.34 -3.56 -0.61
CA GLU A 19 -15.61 -4.84 -0.43
C GLU A 19 -15.44 -5.64 -1.74
N SER A 20 -16.24 -5.31 -2.76
CA SER A 20 -16.17 -5.89 -4.10
C SER A 20 -15.25 -5.13 -5.07
N TYR A 21 -14.56 -4.08 -4.62
CA TYR A 21 -13.66 -3.30 -5.46
C TYR A 21 -12.41 -4.12 -5.78
N VAL A 22 -12.25 -4.41 -7.08
CA VAL A 22 -11.07 -5.07 -7.61
C VAL A 22 -10.30 -4.05 -8.44
N PRO A 23 -9.16 -3.53 -7.95
CA PRO A 23 -8.37 -2.57 -8.71
C PRO A 23 -7.85 -3.24 -9.98
N LYS A 24 -7.91 -2.50 -11.09
CA LYS A 24 -7.39 -2.93 -12.38
C LYS A 24 -5.87 -2.93 -12.34
N GLU A 25 -5.27 -3.72 -13.23
CA GLU A 25 -3.82 -3.81 -13.34
C GLU A 25 -3.16 -2.45 -13.59
N GLN A 26 -3.80 -1.57 -14.37
CA GLN A 26 -3.30 -0.23 -14.62
C GLN A 26 -3.31 0.64 -13.35
N GLU A 27 -4.38 0.59 -12.55
CA GLU A 27 -4.47 1.33 -11.29
C GLU A 27 -3.37 0.90 -10.31
N ILE A 28 -3.10 -0.41 -10.26
CA ILE A 28 -2.03 -0.99 -9.43
C ILE A 28 -0.66 -0.50 -9.89
N ARG A 29 -0.42 -0.46 -11.20
CA ARG A 29 0.83 0.03 -11.79
C ARG A 29 1.04 1.52 -11.58
N ASP A 30 -0.03 2.31 -11.67
CA ASP A 30 0.01 3.75 -11.45
C ASP A 30 0.24 4.09 -9.97
N PHE A 31 -0.26 3.26 -9.05
CA PHE A 31 -0.06 3.40 -7.61
C PHE A 31 1.28 2.84 -7.10
N ALA A 32 1.85 1.82 -7.77
CA ALA A 32 3.09 1.17 -7.35
C ALA A 32 4.25 2.14 -7.02
N PRO A 33 4.51 3.22 -7.81
CA PRO A 33 5.52 4.22 -7.47
C PRO A 33 5.27 4.95 -6.15
N THR A 34 4.01 5.12 -5.72
CA THR A 34 3.64 5.78 -4.45
C THR A 34 4.24 5.06 -3.25
N ILE A 35 4.29 3.73 -3.29
CA ILE A 35 4.91 2.91 -2.25
C ILE A 35 6.34 2.46 -2.58
N GLY A 36 6.95 3.03 -3.63
CA GLY A 36 8.35 2.80 -4.00
C GLY A 36 8.62 1.51 -4.78
N ILE A 37 7.61 0.98 -5.48
CA ILE A 37 7.74 -0.18 -6.38
C ILE A 37 7.87 0.30 -7.82
N ASP A 38 8.84 -0.23 -8.56
CA ASP A 38 8.94 -0.06 -10.01
C ASP A 38 8.07 -1.13 -10.72
N PRO A 39 6.97 -0.76 -11.40
CA PRO A 39 6.05 -1.74 -11.99
C PRO A 39 6.66 -2.60 -13.10
N ASP A 40 7.69 -2.10 -13.78
CA ASP A 40 8.35 -2.80 -14.87
C ASP A 40 9.49 -3.71 -14.35
N LYS A 41 10.22 -3.25 -13.33
CA LYS A 41 11.35 -4.01 -12.77
C LYS A 41 10.96 -4.96 -11.65
N GLU A 42 9.90 -4.65 -10.92
CA GLU A 42 9.50 -5.30 -9.68
C GLU A 42 8.05 -5.79 -9.73
N SER A 43 7.69 -6.41 -10.86
CA SER A 43 6.36 -7.03 -11.04
C SER A 43 6.01 -8.04 -9.93
N GLU A 44 7.01 -8.69 -9.33
CA GLU A 44 6.82 -9.59 -8.17
C GLU A 44 6.39 -8.88 -6.88
N LEU A 45 6.46 -7.54 -6.80
CA LEU A 45 6.03 -6.74 -5.66
C LEU A 45 4.68 -6.05 -5.90
N LEU A 46 4.14 -6.04 -7.13
CA LEU A 46 2.88 -5.36 -7.47
C LEU A 46 1.67 -5.83 -6.65
N TRP A 47 1.72 -7.04 -6.07
CA TRP A 47 0.68 -7.50 -5.15
C TRP A 47 0.58 -6.62 -3.89
N LEU A 48 1.68 -6.01 -3.43
CA LEU A 48 1.66 -5.06 -2.31
C LEU A 48 0.90 -3.78 -2.67
N ALA A 49 1.07 -3.27 -3.90
CA ALA A 49 0.32 -2.12 -4.40
C ALA A 49 -1.18 -2.45 -4.51
N ARG A 50 -1.51 -3.65 -5.00
CA ARG A 50 -2.89 -4.16 -5.04
C ARG A 50 -3.49 -4.22 -3.64
N GLU A 51 -2.78 -4.81 -2.68
CA GLU A 51 -3.26 -4.92 -1.29
C GLU A 51 -3.43 -3.54 -0.66
N CYS A 52 -2.50 -2.60 -0.86
CA CYS A 52 -2.62 -1.24 -0.36
C CYS A 52 -3.87 -0.52 -0.88
N LEU A 53 -4.15 -0.63 -2.19
CA LEU A 53 -5.33 -0.03 -2.83
C LEU A 53 -6.66 -0.59 -2.31
N VAL A 54 -6.68 -1.87 -1.91
CA VAL A 54 -7.87 -2.49 -1.31
C VAL A 54 -7.84 -2.49 0.20
N THR A 55 -6.80 -1.97 0.85
CA THR A 55 -6.75 -1.99 2.32
C THR A 55 -7.66 -0.89 2.84
N PRO A 56 -8.73 -1.22 3.56
CA PRO A 56 -9.57 -0.20 4.16
C PRO A 56 -8.74 0.62 5.16
N LEU A 57 -9.13 1.88 5.38
CA LEU A 57 -8.55 2.65 6.47
C LEU A 57 -8.70 1.88 7.79
N PRO A 58 -7.69 1.93 8.67
CA PRO A 58 -7.87 1.41 10.01
C PRO A 58 -9.05 2.12 10.69
N PRO A 59 -9.78 1.46 11.59
CA PRO A 59 -11.05 1.97 12.14
C PRO A 59 -10.90 3.33 12.87
N GLU A 60 -9.70 3.61 13.37
CA GLU A 60 -9.38 4.87 14.05
C GLU A 60 -9.15 6.04 13.09
N TRP A 61 -8.92 5.80 11.79
CA TRP A 61 -8.69 6.83 10.79
C TRP A 61 -9.94 7.10 9.97
N LYS A 62 -10.24 8.37 9.70
CA LYS A 62 -11.29 8.76 8.73
C LYS A 62 -10.82 9.88 7.82
N ALA A 63 -11.26 9.83 6.57
CA ALA A 63 -11.13 10.95 5.65
C ALA A 63 -12.03 12.11 6.10
N CYS A 64 -11.43 13.27 6.25
CA CYS A 64 -12.08 14.52 6.62
C CYS A 64 -11.82 15.52 5.51
N GLN A 65 -12.84 16.29 5.15
CA GLN A 65 -12.73 17.39 4.20
C GLN A 65 -12.99 18.71 4.93
N ASP A 66 -12.13 19.69 4.74
CA ASP A 66 -12.43 21.06 5.17
C ASP A 66 -13.43 21.68 4.19
N ILE A 67 -14.53 22.22 4.70
CA ILE A 67 -15.57 22.87 3.88
C ILE A 67 -15.07 24.21 3.31
N ALA A 68 -14.07 24.83 3.95
CA ALA A 68 -13.51 26.10 3.47
C ALA A 68 -12.52 25.92 2.31
N GLY A 69 -11.62 24.93 2.41
CA GLY A 69 -10.61 24.65 1.38
C GLY A 69 -11.01 23.58 0.36
N GLY A 70 -11.86 22.63 0.74
CA GLY A 70 -12.22 21.46 -0.07
C GLY A 70 -11.17 20.34 -0.06
N ASP A 71 -10.03 20.53 0.60
CA ASP A 71 -8.97 19.53 0.67
C ASP A 71 -9.36 18.38 1.61
N ILE A 72 -8.98 17.17 1.22
CA ILE A 72 -9.18 15.94 1.99
C ILE A 72 -7.90 15.60 2.75
N TYR A 73 -8.05 15.29 4.03
CA TYR A 73 -6.98 14.78 4.90
C TYR A 73 -7.51 13.62 5.74
N PHE A 74 -6.62 12.77 6.24
CA PHE A 74 -6.98 11.66 7.11
C PHE A 74 -6.71 12.05 8.56
N PHE A 75 -7.69 11.84 9.43
CA PHE A 75 -7.60 12.13 10.85
C PHE A 75 -7.77 10.87 11.69
N ASN A 76 -6.88 10.67 12.66
CA ASN A 76 -6.94 9.58 13.61
C ASN A 76 -7.67 10.05 14.89
N PHE A 77 -8.80 9.43 15.19
CA PHE A 77 -9.66 9.78 16.32
C PHE A 77 -9.17 9.22 17.66
N GLU A 78 -8.25 8.25 17.66
CA GLU A 78 -7.68 7.65 18.87
C GLU A 78 -6.56 8.53 19.45
N ASN A 79 -5.64 9.00 18.60
CA ASN A 79 -4.44 9.74 19.02
C ASN A 79 -4.44 11.22 18.59
N GLY A 80 -5.42 11.65 17.80
CA GLY A 80 -5.55 13.04 17.35
C GLY A 80 -4.57 13.46 16.25
N LEU A 81 -3.90 12.52 15.59
CA LEU A 81 -2.97 12.82 14.49
C LEU A 81 -3.70 13.03 13.16
N SER A 82 -3.18 13.92 12.33
CA SER A 82 -3.67 14.17 10.97
C SER A 82 -2.56 13.92 9.95
N THR A 83 -2.90 13.36 8.79
CA THR A 83 -1.98 13.15 7.67
C THR A 83 -2.66 13.47 6.34
N TRP A 84 -1.86 13.91 5.37
CA TRP A 84 -2.31 14.14 3.99
C TRP A 84 -2.16 12.89 3.13
N GLU A 85 -1.29 11.96 3.54
CA GLU A 85 -1.09 10.65 2.89
C GLU A 85 -1.94 9.58 3.57
N HIS A 86 -2.35 8.56 2.82
CA HIS A 86 -3.14 7.47 3.38
C HIS A 86 -2.29 6.70 4.41
N PRO A 87 -2.79 6.46 5.65
CA PRO A 87 -1.99 5.94 6.76
C PRO A 87 -1.45 4.52 6.51
N CYS A 88 -2.03 3.77 5.58
CA CYS A 88 -1.51 2.47 5.18
C CYS A 88 -0.31 2.57 4.23
N ASP A 89 -0.12 3.69 3.52
CA ASP A 89 0.92 3.81 2.49
C ASP A 89 2.32 3.63 3.08
N GLU A 90 2.58 4.23 4.25
CA GLU A 90 3.85 4.07 4.96
C GLU A 90 4.08 2.62 5.39
N HIS A 91 3.04 1.92 5.83
CA HIS A 91 3.15 0.50 6.17
C HIS A 91 3.59 -0.33 4.95
N TYR A 92 2.99 -0.09 3.78
CA TYR A 92 3.33 -0.80 2.56
C TYR A 92 4.71 -0.41 2.01
N LYS A 93 5.13 0.86 2.12
CA LYS A 93 6.52 1.29 1.81
C LYS A 93 7.54 0.46 2.59
N GLN A 94 7.32 0.24 3.89
CA GLN A 94 8.20 -0.60 4.72
C GLN A 94 8.15 -2.09 4.34
N LEU A 95 6.97 -2.60 3.98
CA LEU A 95 6.83 -3.97 3.49
C LEU A 95 7.58 -4.21 2.17
N VAL A 96 7.55 -3.24 1.24
CA VAL A 96 8.28 -3.28 -0.03
C VAL A 96 9.78 -3.44 0.22
N ILE A 97 10.35 -2.65 1.13
CA ILE A 97 11.78 -2.74 1.50
C ILE A 97 12.10 -4.15 2.00
N ARG A 98 11.31 -4.66 2.95
CA ARG A 98 11.51 -5.99 3.55
C ARG A 98 11.39 -7.11 2.51
N GLU A 99 10.40 -7.04 1.61
CA GLU A 99 10.18 -8.09 0.63
C GLU A 99 11.25 -8.09 -0.46
N ARG A 100 11.70 -6.89 -0.89
CA ARG A 100 12.84 -6.72 -1.78
C ARG A 100 14.11 -7.36 -1.20
N GLU A 101 14.40 -7.14 0.07
CA GLU A 101 15.53 -7.79 0.76
C GLU A 101 15.42 -9.33 0.77
N LYS A 102 14.23 -9.86 1.04
CA LYS A 102 13.99 -11.31 0.99
C LYS A 102 14.19 -11.88 -0.41
N LEU A 103 13.74 -11.20 -1.46
CA LEU A 103 13.93 -11.63 -2.85
C LEU A 103 15.42 -11.69 -3.21
N LEU A 104 16.20 -10.69 -2.79
CA LEU A 104 17.66 -10.68 -2.96
C LEU A 104 18.34 -11.85 -2.22
N ALA A 105 17.90 -12.14 -1.00
CA ALA A 105 18.42 -13.27 -0.22
C ALA A 105 18.07 -14.62 -0.87
N ARG A 106 16.83 -14.79 -1.37
CA ARG A 106 16.40 -16.02 -2.08
C ARG A 106 17.10 -16.20 -3.42
N GLY A 107 17.34 -15.11 -4.16
CA GLY A 107 18.11 -15.13 -5.41
C GLY A 107 19.53 -15.65 -5.20
N SER A 108 20.19 -15.19 -4.14
CA SER A 108 21.54 -15.62 -3.75
C SER A 108 21.61 -17.12 -3.41
N LEU A 109 20.64 -17.62 -2.64
CA LEU A 109 20.56 -19.04 -2.27
C LEU A 109 20.28 -19.97 -3.47
N LYS A 110 19.47 -19.51 -4.45
CA LYS A 110 19.22 -20.28 -5.68
C LYS A 110 20.47 -20.36 -6.55
N LYS A 111 21.26 -19.29 -6.63
CA LYS A 111 22.52 -19.26 -7.41
C LYS A 111 23.57 -20.21 -6.83
N GLU A 112 23.77 -20.21 -5.51
CA GLU A 112 24.75 -21.08 -4.84
C GLU A 112 24.38 -22.58 -4.95
N LYS A 113 23.09 -22.92 -4.85
CA LYS A 113 22.62 -24.31 -5.03
C LYS A 113 22.83 -24.82 -6.47
N LYS A 114 22.65 -23.97 -7.48
CA LYS A 114 22.88 -24.32 -8.89
C LYS A 114 24.37 -24.61 -9.14
N GLU A 115 25.25 -23.77 -8.63
CA GLU A 115 26.71 -23.92 -8.77
C GLU A 115 27.24 -25.20 -8.09
N LYS A 116 26.73 -25.54 -6.90
CA LYS A 116 27.06 -26.79 -6.20
C LYS A 116 26.58 -28.04 -6.95
N LYS A 117 25.44 -27.97 -7.65
CA LYS A 117 24.92 -29.11 -8.44
C LYS A 117 25.77 -29.35 -9.70
N GLU A 118 26.11 -28.30 -10.44
CA GLU A 118 26.95 -28.40 -11.65
C GLU A 118 28.37 -28.92 -11.34
N LYS A 119 28.93 -28.56 -10.17
CA LYS A 119 30.24 -29.07 -9.73
C LYS A 119 30.22 -30.54 -9.31
N LYS A 120 29.05 -31.07 -8.95
CA LYS A 120 28.84 -32.46 -8.53
C LYS A 120 28.53 -33.39 -9.72
N GLU A 121 28.00 -32.85 -10.81
CA GLU A 121 27.73 -33.60 -12.05
C GLU A 121 28.95 -33.70 -12.99
N LYS A 122 29.99 -32.88 -12.76
CA LYS A 122 31.27 -32.91 -13.50
C LYS A 122 32.38 -33.73 -12.84
N LYS A 123 32.10 -34.43 -11.74
CA LYS A 123 33.07 -35.25 -10.98
C LYS A 123 32.55 -36.67 -10.83
#